data_AF-A0AAN6XH34-F1
#
_entry.id   AF-A0AAN6XH34-F1
#
_cell.length_a   1.000
_cell.length_b   1.000
_cell.length_c   1.000
_cell.angle_alpha   90.00
_cell.angle_beta   90.00
_cell.angle_gamma   90.00
#
_symmetry.space_group_name_H-M   'P 1'
#
loop_
_entity.id
_entity.type
_entity.pdbx_description
1 polymer ?
#
loop_
_entity_poly.entity_id
_entity_poly.type
_entity_poly.pdbx_seq_one_letter_code
_entity_poly.pdbx_strand_id
1 'polypeptide(L)'
;MNLTIPRLNLLFLLAWLALLLVTYLNSYDDPSSIFYRESRSYEQRYSRIRAHEADLYLADPPPKQPSPTEEDNKFLCIGIPSINRTTQSFLKHTIGTLVDTLTLEERGGIHLVVLLADRPARKHSAYGEEWLEKVVDEVLVYDDPPAEDEGKVYRKVPFELVEGRERGDGRVENMRLDHSLLVETCMNYGAEYFVLVEDDIVAGRDWFQRLRKGLGYATAMGFGLWLPALIALYFLSGRVSTSRVNPFMWTSHGVREMMNYGCCAQGLLFPKRQLPGVFKLMRYPPYRFPGDMILEGYAGDHGLRKWALDPSVFQHVGFTESSAGPRRAEVWNFSFERMQPKGWLWGS
;
A
#
# COMPACT_ATOMS: atom_id res chain seq x y z
N MET A 1 -8.82 21.61 34.82
CA MET A 1 -7.55 22.36 34.98
C MET A 1 -7.39 23.28 33.78
N ASN A 2 -7.43 24.60 33.96
CA ASN A 2 -7.15 25.54 32.88
C ASN A 2 -5.63 25.59 32.66
N LEU A 3 -5.16 25.12 31.50
CA LEU A 3 -3.75 25.26 31.13
C LEU A 3 -3.48 26.73 30.79
N THR A 4 -2.54 27.34 31.50
CA THR A 4 -2.07 28.69 31.21
C THR A 4 -1.07 28.66 30.04
N ILE A 5 -0.95 29.76 29.30
CA ILE A 5 0.01 29.89 28.17
C ILE A 5 1.44 29.44 28.55
N PRO A 6 1.99 29.79 29.72
CA PRO A 6 3.32 29.31 30.13
C PRO A 6 3.40 27.79 30.28
N ARG A 7 2.32 27.14 30.76
CA ARG A 7 2.26 25.67 30.87
C ARG A 7 2.19 25.01 29.50
N LEU A 8 1.46 25.60 28.54
CA LEU A 8 1.42 25.13 27.15
C LEU A 8 2.81 25.25 26.48
N ASN A 9 3.49 26.38 26.67
CA ASN A 9 4.84 26.57 26.13
C ASN A 9 5.86 25.60 26.74
N LEU A 10 5.77 25.33 28.05
CA LEU A 10 6.62 24.35 28.72
C LEU A 10 6.37 22.93 28.20
N LEU A 11 5.10 22.53 28.05
CA LEU A 11 4.75 21.22 27.50
C LEU A 11 5.23 21.07 26.05
N PHE A 12 5.08 22.11 25.24
CA PHE A 12 5.62 22.13 23.87
C PHE A 12 7.14 21.99 23.86
N LEU A 13 7.86 22.74 24.71
CA LEU A 13 9.32 22.67 24.79
C LEU A 13 9.78 21.26 25.22
N LEU A 14 9.13 20.65 26.21
CA LEU A 14 9.45 19.30 26.66
C LEU A 14 9.18 18.26 25.55
N ALA A 15 8.05 18.37 24.85
CA ALA A 15 7.75 17.51 23.71
C ALA A 15 8.77 17.69 22.58
N TRP A 16 9.14 18.94 22.27
CA TRP A 16 10.12 19.26 21.24
C TRP A 16 11.51 18.74 21.61
N LEU A 17 11.97 18.91 22.85
CA LEU A 17 13.25 18.36 23.32
C LEU A 17 13.25 16.83 23.34
N ALA A 18 12.12 16.20 23.68
CA ALA A 18 11.98 14.75 23.60
C ALA A 18 12.09 14.27 22.15
N LEU A 19 11.41 14.93 21.20
CA LEU A 19 11.51 14.62 19.77
C LEU A 19 12.93 14.87 19.24
N LEU A 20 13.58 15.96 19.65
CA LEU A 20 14.97 16.26 19.29
C LEU A 20 15.91 15.16 19.79
N LEU A 21 15.75 14.73 21.04
CA LEU A 21 16.55 13.66 21.64
C LEU A 21 16.31 12.32 20.92
N VAL A 22 15.05 11.99 20.63
CA VAL A 22 14.70 10.78 19.85
C VAL A 22 15.38 10.82 18.48
N THR A 23 15.31 11.96 17.79
CA THR A 23 15.95 12.14 16.47
C THR A 23 17.48 12.03 16.58
N TYR A 24 18.10 12.70 17.56
CA TYR A 24 19.54 12.60 17.81
C TYR A 24 20.01 11.16 18.08
N LEU A 25 19.21 10.37 18.82
CA LEU A 25 19.55 9.00 19.18
C LEU A 25 19.29 7.99 18.05
N ASN A 26 18.35 8.26 17.15
CA ASN A 26 17.87 7.31 16.14
C ASN A 26 18.21 7.67 14.69
N SER A 27 18.78 8.85 14.43
CA SER A 27 19.09 9.31 13.06
C SER A 27 20.59 9.40 12.80
N TYR A 28 21.39 8.56 13.46
CA TYR A 28 22.84 8.53 13.26
C TYR A 28 23.23 7.81 11.96
N ASP A 29 22.34 6.97 11.42
CA ASP A 29 22.50 6.13 10.24
C ASP A 29 21.79 6.68 8.99
N ASP A 30 21.12 7.83 9.10
CA ASP A 30 20.47 8.53 7.98
C ASP A 30 21.40 9.62 7.42
N PRO A 31 21.95 9.49 6.20
CA PRO A 31 22.87 10.48 5.61
C PRO A 31 22.23 11.85 5.34
N SER A 32 20.89 11.94 5.36
CA SER A 32 20.17 13.21 5.24
C SER A 32 19.99 13.95 6.57
N SER A 33 20.29 13.28 7.69
CA SER A 33 20.19 13.83 9.04
C SER A 33 21.44 14.61 9.44
N ILE A 34 21.26 15.74 10.13
CA ILE A 34 22.37 16.48 10.77
C ILE A 34 23.09 15.66 11.86
N PHE A 35 22.48 14.59 12.34
CA PHE A 35 23.03 13.70 13.35
C PHE A 35 23.76 12.49 12.76
N TYR A 36 23.86 12.39 11.43
CA TYR A 36 24.55 11.32 10.74
C TYR A 36 26.00 11.16 11.21
N ARG A 37 26.43 9.92 11.41
CA ARG A 37 27.81 9.57 11.80
C ARG A 37 28.31 8.39 11.00
N GLU A 38 28.95 8.68 9.87
CA GLU A 38 29.57 7.70 8.97
C GLU A 38 30.35 6.59 9.69
N SER A 39 31.23 6.94 10.65
CA SER A 39 32.05 5.97 11.38
C SER A 39 31.25 4.94 12.17
N ARG A 40 30.03 5.30 12.61
CA ARG A 40 29.12 4.42 13.35
C ARG A 40 28.13 3.71 12.42
N SER A 41 27.73 4.35 11.33
CA SER A 41 26.72 3.84 10.38
C SER A 41 27.18 2.60 9.63
N TYR A 42 28.48 2.50 9.32
CA TYR A 42 29.06 1.35 8.61
C TYR A 42 29.56 0.23 9.53
N GLU A 43 29.34 0.33 10.85
CA GLU A 43 29.70 -0.74 11.79
C GLU A 43 28.83 -1.98 11.55
N GLN A 44 29.45 -3.08 11.12
CA GLN A 44 28.76 -4.36 10.89
C GLN A 44 28.43 -5.08 12.22
N ARG A 45 27.47 -4.57 12.99
CA ARG A 45 27.09 -5.18 14.28
C ARG A 45 26.25 -6.43 14.09
N TYR A 46 25.09 -6.28 13.45
CA TYR A 46 24.15 -7.39 13.27
C TYR A 46 24.60 -8.35 12.17
N SER A 47 25.15 -7.82 11.07
CA SER A 47 25.63 -8.63 9.94
C SER A 47 26.72 -9.62 10.34
N ARG A 48 27.65 -9.22 11.22
CA ARG A 48 28.68 -10.11 11.77
C ARG A 48 28.10 -11.24 12.62
N ILE A 49 27.06 -10.95 13.41
CA ILE A 49 26.36 -11.97 14.21
C ILE A 49 25.68 -12.97 13.28
N ARG A 50 24.98 -12.49 12.25
CA ARG A 50 24.32 -13.36 11.25
C ARG A 50 25.31 -14.23 10.48
N ALA A 51 26.44 -13.68 10.05
CA ALA A 51 27.50 -14.45 9.41
C ALA A 51 28.04 -15.57 10.30
N HIS A 52 28.27 -15.28 11.60
CA HIS A 52 28.73 -16.29 12.55
C HIS A 52 27.67 -17.38 12.83
N GLU A 53 26.39 -17.01 12.91
CA GLU A 53 25.29 -17.98 13.05
C GLU A 53 25.20 -18.92 11.84
N ALA A 54 25.40 -18.38 10.63
CA ALA A 54 25.49 -19.19 9.41
C ALA A 54 26.68 -20.16 9.43
N ASP A 55 27.85 -19.74 9.91
CA ASP A 55 29.00 -20.63 10.07
C ASP A 55 28.71 -21.81 11.01
N LEU A 56 28.02 -21.55 12.13
CA LEU A 56 27.62 -22.58 13.08
C LEU A 56 26.59 -23.54 12.48
N TYR A 57 25.59 -23.02 11.77
CA TYR A 57 24.57 -23.84 11.11
C TYR A 57 25.17 -24.75 10.04
N LEU A 58 26.06 -24.22 9.19
CA LEU A 58 26.66 -24.97 8.09
C LEU A 58 27.73 -25.98 8.52
N ALA A 59 28.17 -25.93 9.78
CA ALA A 59 29.05 -26.96 10.35
C ALA A 59 28.33 -28.30 10.51
N ASP A 60 27.02 -28.29 10.77
CA ASP A 60 26.18 -29.49 10.91
C ASP A 60 24.73 -29.20 10.47
N PRO A 61 24.48 -29.04 9.15
CA PRO A 61 23.16 -28.71 8.67
C PRO A 61 22.22 -29.92 8.83
N PRO A 62 20.93 -29.70 9.17
CA PRO A 62 19.95 -30.76 9.22
C PRO A 62 19.80 -31.45 7.86
N PRO A 63 19.38 -32.74 7.83
CA PRO A 63 19.17 -33.46 6.59
C PRO A 63 18.17 -32.73 5.68
N LYS A 64 18.44 -32.71 4.37
CA LYS A 64 17.50 -32.17 3.40
C LYS A 64 16.17 -32.93 3.44
N GLN A 65 15.08 -32.17 3.48
CA GLN A 65 13.77 -32.70 3.18
C GLN A 65 13.68 -32.98 1.66
N PRO A 66 12.97 -34.04 1.23
CA PRO A 66 12.72 -34.26 -0.19
C PRO A 66 11.95 -33.06 -0.77
N SER A 67 12.26 -32.71 -2.02
CA SER A 67 11.55 -31.63 -2.71
C SER A 67 10.04 -31.93 -2.79
N PRO A 68 9.18 -30.92 -2.67
CA PRO A 68 7.75 -31.11 -2.74
C PRO A 68 7.33 -31.71 -4.09
N THR A 69 6.53 -32.78 -4.05
CA THR A 69 6.02 -33.47 -5.23
C THR A 69 4.80 -32.79 -5.86
N GLU A 70 4.10 -31.94 -5.10
CA GLU A 70 2.89 -31.23 -5.53
C GLU A 70 3.19 -29.76 -5.86
N GLU A 71 2.56 -29.23 -6.91
CA GLU A 71 2.74 -27.83 -7.36
C GLU A 71 2.36 -26.82 -6.28
N ASP A 72 1.30 -27.08 -5.50
CA ASP A 72 0.82 -26.20 -4.42
C ASP A 72 1.84 -26.01 -3.27
N ASN A 73 2.88 -26.84 -3.22
CA ASN A 73 3.95 -26.76 -2.22
C ASN A 73 5.20 -26.04 -2.74
N LYS A 74 5.24 -25.61 -4.01
CA LYS A 74 6.37 -24.87 -4.61
C LYS A 74 6.20 -23.36 -4.44
N PHE A 75 6.45 -22.87 -3.23
CA PHE A 75 6.18 -21.47 -2.92
C PHE A 75 7.23 -20.50 -3.50
N LEU A 76 8.52 -20.74 -3.26
CA LEU A 76 9.58 -19.77 -3.55
C LEU A 76 10.79 -20.44 -4.19
N CYS A 77 11.25 -19.94 -5.34
CA CYS A 77 12.54 -20.29 -5.91
C CYS A 77 13.53 -19.15 -5.74
N ILE A 78 14.70 -19.44 -5.17
CA ILE A 78 15.75 -18.46 -4.90
C ILE A 78 16.93 -18.76 -5.82
N GLY A 79 17.27 -17.82 -6.69
CA GLY A 79 18.44 -17.90 -7.56
C GLY A 79 19.60 -17.06 -7.04
N ILE A 80 20.78 -17.66 -6.90
CA ILE A 80 22.00 -16.98 -6.41
C ILE A 80 23.13 -17.13 -7.43
N PRO A 81 23.52 -16.07 -8.17
CA PRO A 81 24.71 -16.10 -9.00
C PRO A 81 25.95 -15.80 -8.15
N SER A 82 27.00 -16.60 -8.31
CA SER A 82 28.23 -16.47 -7.56
C SER A 82 29.45 -16.55 -8.47
N ILE A 83 30.38 -15.62 -8.27
CA ILE A 83 31.70 -15.61 -8.91
C ILE A 83 32.73 -15.43 -7.80
N ASN A 84 33.79 -16.21 -7.82
CA ASN A 84 34.82 -16.19 -6.79
C ASN A 84 35.56 -14.84 -6.78
N ARG A 85 35.18 -13.96 -5.84
CA ARG A 85 35.88 -12.72 -5.52
C ARG A 85 36.80 -13.01 -4.32
N THR A 86 38.10 -12.75 -4.43
CA THR A 86 39.11 -13.20 -3.45
C THR A 86 38.82 -12.84 -1.97
N THR A 87 39.20 -13.77 -1.09
CA THR A 87 39.46 -13.75 0.37
C THR A 87 38.32 -14.01 1.38
N GLN A 88 37.03 -13.91 1.04
CA GLN A 88 35.94 -14.18 2.01
C GLN A 88 34.89 -15.15 1.47
N SER A 89 34.36 -16.03 2.33
CA SER A 89 33.32 -17.01 2.00
C SER A 89 31.92 -16.37 2.00
N PHE A 90 31.71 -15.38 1.14
CA PHE A 90 30.46 -14.61 1.07
C PHE A 90 29.25 -15.50 0.79
N LEU A 91 29.35 -16.35 -0.24
CA LEU A 91 28.28 -17.29 -0.63
C LEU A 91 27.84 -18.18 0.54
N LYS A 92 28.78 -18.63 1.37
CA LYS A 92 28.51 -19.47 2.53
C LYS A 92 27.63 -18.74 3.55
N HIS A 93 27.95 -17.49 3.87
CA HIS A 93 27.12 -16.69 4.78
C HIS A 93 25.74 -16.40 4.19
N THR A 94 25.66 -16.07 2.89
CA THR A 94 24.39 -15.83 2.19
C THR A 94 23.49 -17.06 2.30
N ILE A 95 23.97 -18.22 1.87
CA ILE A 95 23.20 -19.47 1.90
C ILE A 95 22.81 -19.84 3.32
N GLY A 96 23.77 -19.83 4.26
CA GLY A 96 23.50 -20.19 5.65
C GLY A 96 22.44 -19.29 6.28
N THR A 97 22.56 -17.96 6.15
CA THR A 97 21.58 -17.02 6.74
C THR A 97 20.20 -17.06 6.09
N LEU A 98 20.08 -17.54 4.85
CA LEU A 98 18.78 -17.75 4.20
C LEU A 98 18.02 -18.94 4.79
N VAL A 99 18.72 -19.96 5.30
CA VAL A 99 18.09 -21.22 5.71
C VAL A 99 18.15 -21.51 7.21
N ASP A 100 19.09 -20.92 7.96
CA ASP A 100 19.40 -21.30 9.34
C ASP A 100 18.24 -21.18 10.34
N THR A 101 17.29 -20.31 10.04
CA THR A 101 16.17 -19.95 10.90
C THR A 101 14.82 -20.43 10.37
N LEU A 102 14.83 -21.11 9.22
CA LEU A 102 13.64 -21.72 8.65
C LEU A 102 13.27 -23.00 9.40
N THR A 103 11.98 -23.16 9.65
CA THR A 103 11.43 -24.47 10.01
C THR A 103 11.53 -25.44 8.83
N LEU A 104 11.42 -26.75 9.10
CA LEU A 104 11.48 -27.78 8.07
C LEU A 104 10.38 -27.60 7.00
N GLU A 105 9.19 -27.16 7.40
CA GLU A 105 8.07 -26.88 6.49
C GLU A 105 8.38 -25.67 5.59
N GLU A 106 8.87 -24.56 6.17
CA GLU A 106 9.24 -23.38 5.40
C GLU A 106 10.39 -23.65 4.42
N ARG A 107 11.41 -24.38 4.87
CA ARG A 107 12.52 -24.81 4.02
C ARG A 107 12.04 -25.73 2.89
N GLY A 108 11.04 -26.58 3.16
CA GLY A 108 10.43 -27.46 2.15
C GLY A 108 9.71 -26.70 1.03
N GLY A 109 9.17 -25.52 1.32
CA GLY A 109 8.54 -24.65 0.31
C GLY A 109 9.51 -23.79 -0.50
N ILE A 110 10.82 -23.87 -0.22
CA ILE A 110 11.87 -23.08 -0.89
C ILE A 110 12.71 -24.00 -1.78
N HIS A 111 12.92 -23.60 -3.02
CA HIS A 111 13.88 -24.22 -3.94
C HIS A 111 15.08 -23.30 -4.12
N LEU A 112 16.25 -23.72 -3.64
CA LEU A 112 17.47 -22.91 -3.61
C LEU A 112 18.43 -23.33 -4.73
N VAL A 113 18.60 -22.46 -5.72
CA VAL A 113 19.43 -22.67 -6.92
C VAL A 113 20.64 -21.74 -6.87
N VAL A 114 21.84 -22.32 -6.96
CA VAL A 114 23.10 -21.56 -6.98
C VAL A 114 23.79 -21.73 -8.32
N LEU A 115 24.14 -20.63 -8.99
CA LEU A 115 24.97 -20.66 -10.19
C LEU A 115 26.42 -20.31 -9.82
N LEU A 116 27.33 -21.26 -10.00
CA LEU A 116 28.77 -20.99 -9.94
C LEU A 116 29.23 -20.57 -11.34
N ALA A 117 29.31 -19.26 -11.57
CA ALA A 117 29.54 -18.69 -12.89
C ALA A 117 31.03 -18.62 -13.30
N ASP A 118 31.96 -19.00 -12.42
CA ASP A 118 33.39 -19.14 -12.76
C ASP A 118 33.60 -20.10 -13.93
N ARG A 119 34.53 -19.76 -14.81
CA ARG A 119 35.01 -20.64 -15.88
C ARG A 119 36.53 -20.76 -15.86
N PRO A 120 37.09 -21.95 -15.57
CA PRO A 120 36.39 -23.18 -15.22
C PRO A 120 35.74 -23.14 -13.83
N ALA A 121 34.56 -23.77 -13.67
CA ALA A 121 33.78 -23.78 -12.42
C ALA A 121 34.57 -24.24 -11.18
N ARG A 122 35.52 -25.17 -11.37
CA ARG A 122 36.47 -25.64 -10.33
C ARG A 122 37.34 -24.56 -9.69
N LYS A 123 37.38 -23.35 -10.25
CA LYS A 123 38.05 -22.19 -9.63
C LYS A 123 37.20 -21.54 -8.55
N HIS A 124 35.89 -21.82 -8.52
CA HIS A 124 35.01 -21.31 -7.49
C HIS A 124 35.31 -22.01 -6.16
N SER A 125 35.48 -21.26 -5.08
CA SER A 125 35.83 -21.78 -3.75
C SER A 125 34.78 -22.72 -3.14
N ALA A 126 33.53 -22.59 -3.58
CA ALA A 126 32.41 -23.47 -3.18
C ALA A 126 32.21 -24.70 -4.08
N TYR A 127 33.00 -24.88 -5.14
CA TYR A 127 32.84 -26.01 -6.06
C TYR A 127 33.26 -27.33 -5.39
N GLY A 128 32.37 -28.32 -5.39
CA GLY A 128 32.58 -29.63 -4.76
C GLY A 128 32.57 -29.62 -3.23
N GLU A 129 32.11 -28.53 -2.61
CA GLU A 129 32.06 -28.43 -1.15
C GLU A 129 30.83 -29.16 -0.57
N GLU A 130 31.07 -30.06 0.38
CA GLU A 130 30.02 -30.89 1.00
C GLU A 130 28.91 -30.05 1.67
N TRP A 131 29.26 -28.91 2.28
CA TRP A 131 28.27 -28.03 2.93
C TRP A 131 27.28 -27.46 1.93
N LEU A 132 27.72 -27.17 0.69
CA LEU A 132 26.86 -26.61 -0.35
C LEU A 132 25.84 -27.66 -0.77
N GLU A 133 26.32 -28.87 -1.05
CA GLU A 133 25.51 -30.01 -1.45
C GLU A 133 24.55 -30.49 -0.36
N LYS A 134 24.83 -30.24 0.91
CA LYS A 134 23.92 -30.53 2.02
C LYS A 134 22.80 -29.52 2.16
N VAL A 135 22.90 -28.33 1.57
CA VAL A 135 21.96 -27.24 1.84
C VAL A 135 21.15 -26.79 0.62
N VAL A 136 21.76 -26.68 -0.55
CA VAL A 136 21.10 -26.13 -1.75
C VAL A 136 20.43 -27.21 -2.56
N ASP A 137 19.33 -26.91 -3.25
CA ASP A 137 18.60 -27.95 -4.00
C ASP A 137 19.25 -28.23 -5.35
N GLU A 138 19.87 -27.22 -5.95
CA GLU A 138 20.51 -27.32 -7.26
C GLU A 138 21.73 -26.40 -7.38
N VAL A 139 22.80 -26.88 -8.01
CA VAL A 139 23.98 -26.10 -8.36
C VAL A 139 24.18 -26.11 -9.87
N LEU A 140 24.13 -24.95 -10.51
CA LEU A 140 24.35 -24.77 -11.94
C LEU A 140 25.83 -24.47 -12.20
N VAL A 141 26.40 -25.11 -13.21
CA VAL A 141 27.77 -24.88 -13.69
C VAL A 141 27.81 -24.85 -15.21
N TYR A 142 28.65 -23.99 -15.80
CA TYR A 142 28.81 -23.91 -17.25
C TYR A 142 29.72 -25.00 -17.84
N ASP A 143 30.56 -25.61 -16.99
CA ASP A 143 31.47 -26.69 -17.38
C ASP A 143 31.01 -28.01 -16.76
N ASP A 144 31.88 -29.03 -16.71
CA ASP A 144 31.49 -30.34 -16.18
C ASP A 144 31.30 -30.29 -14.65
N PRO A 145 30.28 -30.99 -14.10
CA PRO A 145 30.06 -31.10 -12.66
C PRO A 145 31.16 -31.93 -11.99
N PRO A 146 31.22 -31.94 -10.63
CA PRO A 146 32.07 -32.87 -9.89
C PRO A 146 31.78 -34.33 -10.29
N ALA A 147 32.70 -35.24 -9.98
CA ALA A 147 32.51 -36.66 -10.27
C ALA A 147 31.20 -37.19 -9.66
N GLU A 148 30.57 -38.19 -10.29
CA GLU A 148 29.19 -38.63 -9.96
C GLU A 148 28.96 -38.99 -8.48
N ASP A 149 30.00 -39.42 -7.76
CA ASP A 149 29.94 -39.73 -6.33
C ASP A 149 29.76 -38.49 -5.43
N GLU A 150 30.18 -37.30 -5.90
CA GLU A 150 30.21 -36.00 -5.19
C GLU A 150 29.37 -34.93 -5.92
N GLY A 151 28.54 -35.29 -6.91
CA GLY A 151 27.98 -34.33 -7.87
C GLY A 151 26.45 -34.25 -7.95
N LYS A 152 25.70 -34.88 -7.03
CA LYS A 152 24.27 -35.18 -7.25
C LYS A 152 23.36 -33.97 -7.47
N VAL A 153 23.71 -32.81 -6.88
CA VAL A 153 22.94 -31.56 -7.04
C VAL A 153 23.47 -30.69 -8.17
N TYR A 154 24.60 -31.04 -8.78
CA TYR A 154 25.21 -30.24 -9.84
C TYR A 154 24.58 -30.57 -11.19
N ARG A 155 24.17 -29.53 -11.92
CA ARG A 155 23.68 -29.62 -13.28
C ARG A 155 24.51 -28.73 -14.20
N LYS A 156 25.01 -29.35 -15.27
CA LYS A 156 25.64 -28.62 -16.38
C LYS A 156 24.60 -27.86 -17.20
N VAL A 157 24.90 -26.61 -17.48
CA VAL A 157 24.08 -25.70 -18.30
C VAL A 157 24.90 -25.14 -19.46
N PRO A 158 24.27 -24.78 -20.60
CA PRO A 158 24.99 -24.17 -21.71
C PRO A 158 25.55 -22.80 -21.30
N PHE A 159 26.78 -22.49 -21.73
CA PHE A 159 27.35 -21.15 -21.57
C PHE A 159 26.74 -20.13 -22.53
N GLU A 160 26.46 -20.60 -23.75
CA GLU A 160 25.80 -19.84 -24.81
C GLU A 160 24.29 -19.92 -24.63
N LEU A 161 23.72 -19.00 -23.86
CA LEU A 161 22.30 -18.98 -23.52
C LEU A 161 21.40 -18.43 -24.64
N VAL A 162 21.99 -17.77 -25.66
CA VAL A 162 21.24 -17.18 -26.77
C VAL A 162 21.61 -17.92 -28.06
N GLU A 163 20.61 -18.52 -28.69
CA GLU A 163 20.80 -19.31 -29.90
C GLU A 163 21.46 -18.47 -31.02
N GLY A 164 22.52 -19.02 -31.61
CA GLY A 164 23.25 -18.39 -32.71
C GLY A 164 24.09 -17.16 -32.32
N ARG A 165 24.29 -16.89 -31.03
CA ARG A 165 25.03 -15.72 -30.55
C ARG A 165 26.07 -16.11 -29.50
N GLU A 166 27.33 -15.89 -29.84
CA GLU A 166 28.44 -16.03 -28.88
C GLU A 166 28.34 -14.96 -27.78
N ARG A 167 28.57 -15.41 -26.54
CA ARG A 167 28.59 -14.59 -25.33
C ARG A 167 29.90 -13.81 -25.25
N GLY A 168 29.78 -12.50 -25.03
CA GLY A 168 30.94 -11.62 -24.90
C GLY A 168 31.73 -11.81 -23.59
N ASP A 169 32.84 -11.10 -23.48
CA ASP A 169 33.67 -11.02 -22.26
C ASP A 169 33.22 -9.92 -21.28
N GLY A 170 32.24 -9.10 -21.68
CA GLY A 170 31.76 -7.97 -20.92
C GLY A 170 31.06 -8.39 -19.61
N ARG A 171 31.54 -7.84 -18.48
CA ARG A 171 30.97 -8.12 -17.14
C ARG A 171 29.46 -7.90 -17.07
N VAL A 172 28.94 -6.82 -17.65
CA VAL A 172 27.50 -6.48 -17.58
C VAL A 172 26.66 -7.47 -18.38
N GLU A 173 27.12 -7.86 -19.57
CA GLU A 173 26.44 -8.87 -20.36
C GLU A 173 26.45 -10.21 -19.62
N ASN A 174 27.60 -10.62 -19.11
CA ASN A 174 27.76 -11.88 -18.41
C ASN A 174 26.86 -11.94 -17.19
N MET A 175 26.85 -10.90 -16.37
CA MET A 175 25.93 -10.78 -15.24
C MET A 175 24.49 -10.94 -15.72
N ARG A 176 24.02 -10.15 -16.71
CA ARG A 176 22.64 -10.24 -17.20
C ARG A 176 22.25 -11.65 -17.68
N LEU A 177 23.16 -12.37 -18.33
CA LEU A 177 22.94 -13.73 -18.81
C LEU A 177 22.89 -14.75 -17.66
N ASP A 178 23.80 -14.65 -16.68
CA ASP A 178 23.77 -15.46 -15.46
C ASP A 178 22.44 -15.33 -14.72
N HIS A 179 21.95 -14.10 -14.61
CA HIS A 179 20.67 -13.78 -14.02
C HIS A 179 19.50 -14.39 -14.82
N SER A 180 19.54 -14.29 -16.15
CA SER A 180 18.47 -14.86 -17.00
C SER A 180 18.37 -16.38 -16.88
N LEU A 181 19.50 -17.07 -16.73
CA LEU A 181 19.52 -18.52 -16.51
C LEU A 181 18.84 -18.91 -15.19
N LEU A 182 19.07 -18.17 -14.12
CA LEU A 182 18.43 -18.42 -12.82
C LEU A 182 16.92 -18.17 -12.88
N VAL A 183 16.50 -17.10 -13.58
CA VAL A 183 15.08 -16.84 -13.84
C VAL A 183 14.44 -17.98 -14.62
N GLU A 184 15.06 -18.41 -15.72
CA GLU A 184 14.58 -19.52 -16.54
C GLU A 184 14.50 -20.83 -15.74
N THR A 185 15.53 -21.12 -14.94
CA THR A 185 15.58 -22.33 -14.10
C THR A 185 14.43 -22.34 -13.08
N CYS A 186 14.23 -21.23 -12.37
CA CYS A 186 13.15 -21.11 -11.40
C CYS A 186 11.76 -21.10 -12.05
N MET A 187 11.62 -20.51 -13.23
CA MET A 187 10.38 -20.55 -14.02
C MET A 187 10.04 -21.98 -14.42
N ASN A 188 11.01 -22.76 -14.89
CA ASN A 188 10.83 -24.16 -15.26
C ASN A 188 10.55 -25.07 -14.05
N TYR A 189 11.05 -24.72 -12.86
CA TYR A 189 10.71 -25.42 -11.62
C TYR A 189 9.22 -25.24 -11.24
N GLY A 190 8.62 -24.10 -11.61
CA GLY A 190 7.21 -23.80 -11.39
C GLY A 190 6.88 -23.28 -9.99
N ALA A 191 7.78 -22.53 -9.35
CA ALA A 191 7.49 -21.87 -8.09
C ALA A 191 6.56 -20.65 -8.27
N GLU A 192 5.71 -20.38 -7.28
CA GLU A 192 4.81 -19.22 -7.28
C GLU A 192 5.58 -17.89 -7.32
N TYR A 193 6.69 -17.81 -6.59
CA TYR A 193 7.57 -16.63 -6.56
C TYR A 193 9.01 -16.97 -6.91
N PHE A 194 9.69 -16.03 -7.56
CA PHE A 194 11.13 -16.05 -7.77
C PHE A 194 11.78 -14.89 -7.02
N VAL A 195 12.89 -15.16 -6.33
CA VAL A 195 13.75 -14.13 -5.74
C VAL A 195 15.17 -14.34 -6.22
N LEU A 196 15.75 -13.28 -6.75
CA LEU A 196 17.16 -13.22 -7.12
C LEU A 196 17.94 -12.61 -5.96
N VAL A 197 18.99 -13.29 -5.51
CA VAL A 197 19.80 -12.88 -4.35
C VAL A 197 21.27 -12.85 -4.74
N GLU A 198 21.98 -11.78 -4.43
CA GLU A 198 23.44 -11.71 -4.63
C GLU A 198 24.19 -12.59 -3.63
N ASP A 199 25.39 -13.03 -3.97
CA ASP A 199 26.22 -13.93 -3.15
C ASP A 199 26.83 -13.27 -1.91
N ASP A 200 26.73 -11.95 -1.75
CA ASP A 200 27.38 -11.13 -0.71
C ASP A 200 26.39 -10.43 0.25
N ILE A 201 25.25 -11.07 0.54
CA ILE A 201 24.26 -10.57 1.50
C ILE A 201 24.20 -11.40 2.78
N VAL A 202 23.53 -10.87 3.81
CA VAL A 202 23.12 -11.65 4.98
C VAL A 202 21.65 -11.40 5.29
N ALA A 203 20.88 -12.46 5.43
CA ALA A 203 19.45 -12.35 5.71
C ALA A 203 19.18 -12.21 7.22
N GLY A 204 18.17 -11.42 7.59
CA GLY A 204 17.68 -11.33 8.97
C GLY A 204 16.92 -12.59 9.38
N ARG A 205 16.85 -12.89 10.69
CA ARG A 205 16.24 -14.15 11.20
C ARG A 205 14.76 -14.36 10.83
N ASP A 206 14.04 -13.28 10.54
CA ASP A 206 12.62 -13.29 10.24
C ASP A 206 12.34 -12.89 8.78
N TRP A 207 13.34 -12.97 7.88
CA TRP A 207 13.24 -12.52 6.50
C TRP A 207 12.08 -13.20 5.75
N PHE A 208 11.92 -14.51 5.90
CA PHE A 208 10.91 -15.29 5.17
C PHE A 208 9.50 -14.94 5.63
N GLN A 209 9.31 -14.79 6.94
CA GLN A 209 8.04 -14.36 7.53
C GLN A 209 7.66 -12.94 7.10
N ARG A 210 8.64 -12.02 7.05
CA ARG A 210 8.45 -10.67 6.52
C ARG A 210 8.07 -10.68 5.04
N LEU A 211 8.73 -11.53 4.24
CA LEU A 211 8.43 -11.70 2.82
C LEU A 211 6.98 -12.17 2.62
N ARG A 212 6.59 -13.29 3.26
CA ARG A 212 5.23 -13.83 3.18
C ARG A 212 4.18 -12.80 3.60
N LYS A 213 4.41 -12.10 4.71
CA LYS A 213 3.52 -11.05 5.19
C LYS A 213 3.42 -9.89 4.19
N GLY A 214 4.54 -9.48 3.60
CA GLY A 214 4.61 -8.42 2.58
C GLY A 214 3.83 -8.78 1.31
N LEU A 215 4.01 -10.00 0.80
CA LEU A 215 3.25 -10.50 -0.36
C LEU A 215 1.74 -10.55 -0.06
N GLY A 216 1.35 -10.99 1.14
CA GLY A 216 -0.05 -10.95 1.58
C GLY A 216 -0.65 -9.54 1.66
N TYR A 217 0.14 -8.52 2.06
CA TYR A 217 -0.32 -7.13 2.01
C TYR A 217 -0.46 -6.61 0.59
N ALA A 218 0.46 -6.94 -0.32
CA ALA A 218 0.40 -6.50 -1.70
C ALA A 218 -0.83 -7.05 -2.44
N THR A 219 -1.18 -8.32 -2.21
CA THR A 219 -2.41 -8.91 -2.75
C THR A 219 -3.66 -8.28 -2.13
N ALA A 220 -3.63 -7.98 -0.83
CA ALA A 220 -4.70 -7.24 -0.15
C ALA A 220 -4.82 -5.78 -0.63
N MET A 221 -3.77 -5.13 -1.11
CA MET A 221 -3.89 -3.80 -1.73
C MET A 221 -4.73 -3.81 -3.02
N GLY A 222 -5.08 -4.99 -3.57
CA GLY A 222 -6.18 -5.16 -4.53
C GLY A 222 -7.55 -4.68 -4.02
N PHE A 223 -7.73 -4.50 -2.69
CA PHE A 223 -8.87 -3.78 -2.09
C PHE A 223 -8.92 -2.28 -2.48
N GLY A 224 -7.85 -1.75 -3.08
CA GLY A 224 -7.79 -0.43 -3.71
C GLY A 224 -8.74 -0.26 -4.91
N LEU A 225 -9.34 -1.33 -5.46
CA LEU A 225 -10.45 -1.24 -6.43
C LEU A 225 -11.82 -1.12 -5.75
N TRP A 226 -11.98 -1.76 -4.60
CA TRP A 226 -13.24 -1.80 -3.86
C TRP A 226 -13.55 -0.46 -3.21
N LEU A 227 -12.54 0.27 -2.74
CA LEU A 227 -12.73 1.59 -2.14
C LEU A 227 -13.23 2.62 -3.18
N PRO A 228 -12.63 2.80 -4.38
CA PRO A 228 -13.20 3.59 -5.46
C PRO A 228 -14.54 3.10 -5.94
N ALA A 229 -14.77 1.78 -6.02
CA ALA A 229 -16.08 1.23 -6.40
C ALA A 229 -17.16 1.58 -5.37
N LEU A 230 -16.87 1.53 -4.06
CA LEU A 230 -17.78 1.94 -3.00
C LEU A 230 -18.00 3.46 -2.97
N ILE A 231 -16.96 4.25 -3.26
CA ILE A 231 -17.08 5.71 -3.43
C ILE A 231 -17.97 6.01 -4.66
N ALA A 232 -17.74 5.33 -5.79
CA ALA A 232 -18.56 5.46 -6.99
C ALA A 232 -20.00 5.02 -6.71
N LEU A 233 -20.23 3.91 -6.01
CA LEU A 233 -21.54 3.46 -5.57
C LEU A 233 -22.22 4.50 -4.65
N TYR A 234 -21.48 5.14 -3.74
CA TYR A 234 -21.96 6.24 -2.91
C TYR A 234 -22.42 7.44 -3.75
N PHE A 235 -21.65 7.82 -4.78
CA PHE A 235 -22.03 8.90 -5.69
C PHE A 235 -23.20 8.51 -6.62
N LEU A 236 -23.23 7.26 -7.13
CA LEU A 236 -24.30 6.73 -7.98
C LEU A 236 -25.64 6.56 -7.21
N SER A 237 -25.59 6.15 -5.95
CA SER A 237 -26.78 6.03 -5.09
C SER A 237 -27.34 7.39 -4.64
N GLY A 238 -26.53 8.44 -4.72
CA GLY A 238 -26.90 9.82 -4.42
C GLY A 238 -26.84 10.16 -2.93
N ARG A 239 -26.26 11.33 -2.61
CA ARG A 239 -26.05 11.83 -1.23
C ARG A 239 -27.32 11.87 -0.39
N VAL A 240 -28.47 12.16 -1.01
CA VAL A 240 -29.77 12.29 -0.33
C VAL A 240 -30.37 10.92 0.00
N SER A 241 -30.13 9.91 -0.83
CA SER A 241 -30.59 8.54 -0.56
C SER A 241 -29.76 7.91 0.56
N THR A 242 -28.44 8.10 0.56
CA THR A 242 -27.55 7.57 1.59
C THR A 242 -27.72 8.27 2.94
N SER A 243 -28.00 9.58 2.97
CA SER A 243 -28.32 10.29 4.22
C SER A 243 -29.64 9.86 4.86
N ARG A 244 -30.57 9.25 4.10
CA ARG A 244 -31.84 8.70 4.60
C ARG A 244 -31.70 7.32 5.25
N VAL A 245 -30.62 6.60 4.98
CA VAL A 245 -30.38 5.21 5.44
C VAL A 245 -29.42 5.17 6.62
N ASN A 246 -28.87 6.31 7.07
CA ASN A 246 -27.98 6.37 8.22
C ASN A 246 -28.71 5.92 9.51
N PRO A 247 -28.35 4.76 10.10
CA PRO A 247 -29.03 4.23 11.30
C PRO A 247 -28.69 5.02 12.56
N PHE A 248 -27.66 5.87 12.52
CA PHE A 248 -27.28 6.78 13.59
C PHE A 248 -27.82 8.16 13.24
N MET A 249 -29.08 8.42 13.65
CA MET A 249 -29.87 9.65 13.45
C MET A 249 -29.20 10.89 14.10
N TRP A 250 -28.04 11.32 13.59
CA TRP A 250 -27.21 12.37 14.21
C TRP A 250 -27.54 13.79 13.71
N THR A 251 -28.39 13.92 12.68
CA THR A 251 -28.87 15.22 12.18
C THR A 251 -30.37 15.37 12.42
N SER A 252 -30.78 15.39 13.68
CA SER A 252 -32.16 15.63 14.12
C SER A 252 -32.52 17.12 14.24
N HIS A 253 -31.76 18.02 13.62
CA HIS A 253 -32.14 19.42 13.56
C HIS A 253 -32.84 19.59 12.21
N GLY A 254 -34.17 19.75 12.21
CA GLY A 254 -35.00 19.89 11.00
C GLY A 254 -34.69 21.13 10.14
N VAL A 255 -33.50 21.70 10.27
CA VAL A 255 -33.00 22.89 9.61
C VAL A 255 -31.54 22.62 9.19
N ARG A 256 -31.18 22.91 7.95
CA ARG A 256 -29.81 22.80 7.41
C ARG A 256 -29.34 24.14 6.85
N GLU A 257 -28.07 24.50 7.04
CA GLU A 257 -27.51 25.72 6.43
C GLU A 257 -27.47 25.57 4.91
N MET A 258 -27.95 26.58 4.19
CA MET A 258 -28.04 26.56 2.74
C MET A 258 -26.80 27.22 2.14
N MET A 259 -26.13 26.57 1.18
CA MET A 259 -24.98 27.14 0.49
C MET A 259 -25.36 28.42 -0.28
N ASN A 260 -24.37 29.29 -0.52
CA ASN A 260 -24.53 30.48 -1.35
C ASN A 260 -25.01 30.08 -2.76
N TYR A 261 -25.92 30.84 -3.36
CA TYR A 261 -26.51 30.62 -4.69
C TYR A 261 -27.51 29.47 -4.83
N GLY A 262 -27.96 28.84 -3.74
CA GLY A 262 -29.07 27.89 -3.78
C GLY A 262 -30.41 28.60 -4.07
N CYS A 263 -31.01 28.33 -5.23
CA CYS A 263 -32.27 28.95 -5.65
C CYS A 263 -33.46 28.00 -5.45
N CYS A 264 -34.12 28.08 -4.29
CA CYS A 264 -35.39 27.38 -4.01
C CYS A 264 -36.25 28.25 -3.08
N ALA A 265 -37.03 29.19 -3.62
CA ALA A 265 -37.87 30.10 -2.85
C ALA A 265 -39.37 29.78 -3.00
N GLN A 266 -39.79 28.58 -2.60
CA GLN A 266 -41.22 28.23 -2.57
C GLN A 266 -41.94 28.83 -1.36
N GLY A 267 -41.20 28.99 -0.24
CA GLY A 267 -41.66 29.66 0.96
C GLY A 267 -40.46 30.25 1.71
N LEU A 268 -40.54 31.53 2.07
CA LEU A 268 -39.46 32.27 2.73
C LEU A 268 -39.95 32.82 4.06
N LEU A 269 -39.15 32.61 5.12
CA LEU A 269 -39.42 33.16 6.44
C LEU A 269 -38.41 34.28 6.72
N PHE A 270 -38.91 35.49 6.99
CA PHE A 270 -38.07 36.64 7.34
C PHE A 270 -38.26 37.04 8.80
N PRO A 271 -37.17 37.19 9.58
CA PRO A 271 -37.26 37.78 10.91
C PRO A 271 -37.76 39.22 10.82
N LYS A 272 -38.63 39.63 11.76
CA LYS A 272 -39.21 40.99 11.79
C LYS A 272 -38.18 42.11 11.65
N ARG A 273 -36.99 41.93 12.24
CA ARG A 273 -35.88 42.90 12.18
C ARG A 273 -35.39 43.18 10.75
N GLN A 274 -35.51 42.22 9.84
CA GLN A 274 -35.07 42.35 8.45
C GLN A 274 -36.16 42.88 7.51
N LEU A 275 -37.42 42.90 7.94
CA LEU A 275 -38.55 43.31 7.10
C LEU A 275 -38.42 44.72 6.50
N PRO A 276 -37.94 45.76 7.21
CA PRO A 276 -37.77 47.08 6.60
C PRO A 276 -36.79 47.08 5.42
N GLY A 277 -35.68 46.34 5.55
CA GLY A 277 -34.67 46.22 4.50
C GLY A 277 -35.17 45.40 3.31
N VAL A 278 -35.81 44.26 3.58
CA VAL A 278 -36.47 43.43 2.55
C VAL A 278 -37.56 44.21 1.83
N PHE A 279 -38.39 44.96 2.56
CA PHE A 279 -39.43 45.81 1.96
C PHE A 279 -38.84 46.84 1.01
N LYS A 280 -37.77 47.54 1.43
CA LYS A 280 -37.08 48.52 0.59
C LYS A 280 -36.50 47.87 -0.67
N LEU A 281 -35.86 46.70 -0.52
CA LEU A 281 -35.30 45.94 -1.64
C LEU A 281 -36.38 45.53 -2.65
N MET A 282 -37.53 45.03 -2.18
CA MET A 282 -38.63 44.60 -3.05
C MET A 282 -39.34 45.77 -3.75
N ARG A 283 -39.47 46.90 -3.05
CA ARG A 283 -40.13 48.12 -3.58
C ARG A 283 -39.25 48.87 -4.59
N TYR A 284 -37.93 48.87 -4.36
CA TYR A 284 -36.95 49.61 -5.15
C TYR A 284 -35.73 48.72 -5.43
N PRO A 285 -35.88 47.68 -6.28
CA PRO A 285 -34.81 46.73 -6.51
C PRO A 285 -33.65 47.39 -7.28
N PRO A 286 -32.39 47.12 -6.90
CA PRO A 286 -31.22 47.69 -7.57
C PRO A 286 -31.02 47.14 -8.99
N TYR A 287 -31.58 45.96 -9.29
CA TYR A 287 -31.45 45.26 -10.56
C TYR A 287 -32.79 44.66 -11.01
N ARG A 288 -32.95 44.40 -12.31
CA ARG A 288 -34.13 43.71 -12.88
C ARG A 288 -33.97 42.19 -12.83
N PHE A 289 -33.82 41.63 -11.63
CA PHE A 289 -33.81 40.18 -11.41
C PHE A 289 -35.09 39.70 -10.70
N PRO A 290 -35.43 38.41 -10.81
CA PRO A 290 -36.48 37.79 -10.01
C PRO A 290 -36.30 38.01 -8.49
N GLY A 291 -37.42 38.05 -7.76
CA GLY A 291 -37.46 38.43 -6.36
C GLY A 291 -36.64 37.53 -5.41
N ASP A 292 -36.50 36.25 -5.75
CA ASP A 292 -35.68 35.28 -5.03
C ASP A 292 -34.17 35.50 -5.24
N MET A 293 -33.75 35.85 -6.46
CA MET A 293 -32.35 36.15 -6.77
C MET A 293 -31.86 37.44 -6.12
N ILE A 294 -32.69 38.49 -6.02
CA ILE A 294 -32.28 39.73 -5.35
C ILE A 294 -32.12 39.56 -3.83
N LEU A 295 -32.84 38.60 -3.23
CA LEU A 295 -32.72 38.28 -1.80
C LEU A 295 -31.40 37.56 -1.47
N GLU A 296 -30.86 36.78 -2.40
CA GLU A 296 -29.54 36.18 -2.28
C GLU A 296 -28.44 37.25 -2.13
N GLY A 297 -28.45 38.24 -3.03
CA GLY A 297 -27.52 39.37 -2.96
C GLY A 297 -27.67 40.16 -1.66
N TYR A 298 -28.91 40.46 -1.27
CA TYR A 298 -29.19 41.17 -0.01
C TYR A 298 -28.65 40.43 1.22
N ALA A 299 -28.82 39.11 1.29
CA ALA A 299 -28.29 38.30 2.38
C ALA A 299 -26.76 38.31 2.40
N GLY A 300 -26.12 38.17 1.24
CA GLY A 300 -24.66 38.26 1.11
C GLY A 300 -24.10 39.61 1.56
N ASP A 301 -24.64 40.71 1.05
CA ASP A 301 -24.20 42.08 1.33
C ASP A 301 -24.31 42.46 2.82
N HIS A 302 -25.24 41.83 3.54
CA HIS A 302 -25.48 42.08 4.96
C HIS A 302 -24.93 40.97 5.88
N GLY A 303 -24.14 40.03 5.33
CA GLY A 303 -23.53 38.92 6.09
C GLY A 303 -24.54 37.97 6.74
N LEU A 304 -25.75 37.86 6.18
CA LEU A 304 -26.82 37.02 6.69
C LEU A 304 -26.68 35.58 6.17
N ARG A 305 -26.90 34.61 7.05
CA ARG A 305 -26.94 33.18 6.69
C ARG A 305 -28.36 32.74 6.37
N LYS A 306 -28.49 31.82 5.42
CA LYS A 306 -29.76 31.22 5.03
C LYS A 306 -29.84 29.78 5.50
N TRP A 307 -31.03 29.41 5.93
CA TRP A 307 -31.32 28.09 6.48
C TRP A 307 -32.55 27.52 5.79
N ALA A 308 -32.54 26.23 5.49
CA ALA A 308 -33.64 25.51 4.85
C ALA A 308 -34.19 24.44 5.79
N LEU A 309 -35.52 24.30 5.85
CA LEU A 309 -36.15 23.18 6.54
C LEU A 309 -35.92 21.88 5.74
N ASP A 310 -35.49 20.83 6.42
CA ASP A 310 -35.24 19.51 5.83
C ASP A 310 -35.86 18.42 6.71
N PRO A 311 -36.88 17.69 6.25
CA PRO A 311 -37.48 17.76 4.91
C PRO A 311 -38.27 19.06 4.68
N SER A 312 -38.42 19.45 3.40
CA SER A 312 -39.25 20.62 3.04
C SER A 312 -40.70 20.43 3.50
N VAL A 313 -41.28 21.50 4.01
CA VAL A 313 -42.69 21.58 4.42
C VAL A 313 -43.59 22.20 3.36
N PHE A 314 -43.03 22.57 2.20
CA PHE A 314 -43.77 23.10 1.06
C PHE A 314 -43.54 22.23 -0.19
N GLN A 315 -44.58 22.09 -1.00
CA GLN A 315 -44.59 21.38 -2.28
C GLN A 315 -45.35 22.22 -3.31
N HIS A 316 -44.83 22.24 -4.54
CA HIS A 316 -45.51 22.89 -5.67
C HIS A 316 -46.63 21.97 -6.20
N VAL A 317 -47.84 22.50 -6.34
CA VAL A 317 -49.04 21.71 -6.70
C VAL A 317 -49.30 21.69 -8.23
N GLY A 318 -48.49 22.39 -9.02
CA GLY A 318 -48.58 22.40 -10.50
C GLY A 318 -47.50 21.58 -11.18
N PHE A 319 -47.87 20.76 -12.18
CA PHE A 319 -46.93 20.04 -13.06
C PHE A 319 -46.36 20.91 -14.19
N THR A 320 -46.80 22.16 -14.31
CA THR A 320 -46.40 23.12 -15.36
C THR A 320 -46.06 24.46 -14.71
N GLU A 321 -44.95 25.06 -15.12
CA GLU A 321 -44.56 26.39 -14.64
C GLU A 321 -45.46 27.48 -15.22
N SER A 322 -45.81 28.48 -14.40
CA SER A 322 -46.60 29.64 -14.85
C SER A 322 -45.81 30.63 -15.72
N SER A 323 -44.48 30.48 -15.83
CA SER A 323 -43.59 31.47 -16.44
C SER A 323 -42.76 31.01 -17.65
N ALA A 324 -42.85 29.75 -18.10
CA ALA A 324 -42.14 29.32 -19.33
C ALA A 324 -42.64 28.00 -19.94
N GLY A 325 -43.79 28.03 -20.65
CA GLY A 325 -44.18 26.97 -21.59
C GLY A 325 -44.36 25.55 -21.00
N PRO A 326 -44.54 24.50 -21.84
CA PRO A 326 -45.04 23.18 -21.41
C PRO A 326 -43.96 22.30 -20.78
N ARG A 327 -42.93 22.88 -20.14
CA ARG A 327 -41.93 22.08 -19.42
C ARG A 327 -42.51 21.63 -18.08
N ARG A 328 -42.29 20.35 -17.74
CA ARG A 328 -42.60 19.82 -16.41
C ARG A 328 -41.78 20.62 -15.39
N ALA A 329 -42.45 21.14 -14.35
CA ALA A 329 -41.78 21.90 -13.30
C ALA A 329 -40.64 21.07 -12.70
N GLU A 330 -39.40 21.56 -12.78
CA GLU A 330 -38.19 20.86 -12.31
C GLU A 330 -38.12 20.77 -10.76
N VAL A 331 -39.05 21.42 -10.05
CA VAL A 331 -39.02 21.56 -8.59
C VAL A 331 -40.10 20.68 -7.93
N TRP A 332 -39.93 19.36 -7.98
CA TRP A 332 -40.79 18.38 -7.28
C TRP A 332 -40.10 17.85 -6.01
N ASN A 333 -40.76 17.96 -4.84
CA ASN A 333 -40.19 17.51 -3.58
C ASN A 333 -40.59 16.07 -3.25
N PHE A 334 -39.74 15.11 -3.63
CA PHE A 334 -39.95 13.69 -3.35
C PHE A 334 -39.98 13.31 -1.86
N SER A 335 -39.49 14.16 -0.96
CA SER A 335 -39.60 13.92 0.49
C SER A 335 -40.97 14.32 1.02
N PHE A 336 -41.58 15.36 0.45
CA PHE A 336 -42.90 15.85 0.84
C PHE A 336 -44.00 14.82 0.53
N GLU A 337 -43.97 14.21 -0.65
CA GLU A 337 -44.93 13.16 -1.08
C GLU A 337 -44.90 11.90 -0.21
N ARG A 338 -43.87 11.74 0.62
CA ARG A 338 -43.73 10.61 1.56
C ARG A 338 -44.19 10.92 2.98
N MET A 339 -44.61 12.15 3.26
CA MET A 339 -45.18 12.50 4.56
C MET A 339 -46.55 11.83 4.70
N GLN A 340 -46.69 10.95 5.70
CA GLN A 340 -47.95 10.26 5.94
C GLN A 340 -49.05 11.24 6.39
N PRO A 341 -50.30 11.09 5.92
CA PRO A 341 -51.42 11.84 6.46
C PRO A 341 -51.56 11.53 7.96
N LYS A 342 -51.58 12.56 8.82
CA LYS A 342 -52.03 12.38 10.20
C LYS A 342 -53.51 12.01 10.17
N GLY A 343 -53.82 10.71 10.28
CA GLY A 343 -55.21 10.24 10.38
C GLY A 343 -55.56 8.85 9.84
N TRP A 344 -54.60 8.01 9.41
CA TRP A 344 -54.90 6.60 9.09
C TRP A 344 -54.28 5.62 10.10
N LEU A 345 -54.59 5.84 11.37
CA LEU A 345 -54.60 4.79 12.39
C LEU A 345 -55.97 4.87 13.08
N TRP A 346 -56.99 4.32 12.41
CA TRP A 346 -58.16 3.78 13.08
C TRP A 346 -58.05 2.27 13.01
N GLY A 347 -57.85 1.67 14.17
CA GLY A 347 -57.74 0.25 14.40
C GLY A 347 -57.60 0.04 15.90
N SER A 348 -58.76 -0.08 16.56
CA SER A 348 -59.09 -0.21 17.99
C SER A 348 -58.97 1.03 18.85
#